data_AF-A0A936KKD1-F1
#
_entry.id   AF-A0A936KKD1-F1
#
_cell.length_a   1.000
_cell.length_b   1.000
_cell.length_c   1.000
_cell.angle_alpha   90.00
_cell.angle_beta   90.00
_cell.angle_gamma   90.00
#
_symmetry.space_group_name_H-M   'P 1'
#
loop_
_entity.id
_entity.type
_entity.pdbx_description
1 polymer ?
#
loop_
_entity_poly.entity_id
_entity_poly.type
_entity_poly.pdbx_seq_one_letter_code
_entity_poly.pdbx_strand_id
1 'polypeptide(L)'
;MNVQTYTLANGMKLWVHVNKDEPRIYTQITVNAGSKNDPIQKSGLAHYLEHLMFKGTSKIGALDWEKESVLLNKIENLYEDYNKTDNLEEKLLSTNLLMPYHLRNQNYMQLEILID
;
A
#
# COMPACT_ATOMS: atom_id res chain seq x y z
N MET A 1 -0.55 14.29 -28.20
CA MET A 1 -1.25 13.65 -27.07
C MET A 1 -2.42 14.55 -26.69
N ASN A 2 -3.65 14.04 -26.71
CA ASN A 2 -4.85 14.79 -26.28
C ASN A 2 -5.35 14.19 -24.96
N VAL A 3 -5.10 14.88 -23.85
CA VAL A 3 -5.44 14.40 -22.50
C VAL A 3 -6.72 15.11 -22.04
N GLN A 4 -7.75 14.33 -21.71
CA GLN A 4 -8.97 14.84 -21.09
C GLN A 4 -8.82 14.85 -19.58
N THR A 5 -9.24 15.93 -18.93
CA THR A 5 -9.10 16.12 -17.48
C THR A 5 -10.46 16.31 -16.83
N TYR A 6 -10.65 15.67 -15.68
CA TYR A 6 -11.87 15.75 -14.89
C TYR A 6 -11.53 15.94 -13.41
N THR A 7 -12.42 16.61 -12.69
CA THR A 7 -12.42 16.65 -11.23
C THR A 7 -13.68 15.95 -10.74
N LEU A 8 -13.52 14.88 -9.98
CA LEU A 8 -14.63 14.14 -9.38
C LEU A 8 -15.23 14.93 -8.21
N ALA A 9 -16.46 14.56 -7.80
CA ALA A 9 -17.16 15.23 -6.70
C ALA A 9 -16.38 15.19 -5.36
N ASN A 10 -15.50 14.19 -5.17
CA ASN A 10 -14.63 14.06 -4.00
C ASN A 10 -13.29 14.82 -4.15
N GLY A 11 -13.10 15.60 -5.21
CA GLY A 11 -11.89 16.38 -5.46
C GLY A 11 -10.75 15.63 -6.18
N MET A 12 -10.90 14.33 -6.46
CA MET A 12 -9.89 13.58 -7.22
C MET A 12 -9.77 14.09 -8.65
N LYS A 13 -8.53 14.23 -9.13
CA LYS A 13 -8.23 14.57 -10.51
C LYS A 13 -8.08 13.29 -11.33
N LEU A 14 -8.78 13.22 -12.45
CA LEU A 14 -8.72 12.12 -13.41
C LEU A 14 -8.16 12.63 -14.73
N TRP A 15 -7.09 12.00 -15.20
CA TRP A 15 -6.50 12.26 -16.52
C TRP A 15 -6.72 11.04 -17.42
N VAL A 16 -7.32 11.24 -18.59
CA VAL A 16 -7.63 10.17 -19.53
C VAL A 16 -7.00 10.48 -20.89
N HIS A 17 -6.23 9.54 -21.42
CA HIS A 17 -5.69 9.60 -22.76
C HIS A 17 -6.06 8.32 -23.50
N VAL A 18 -6.68 8.45 -24.67
CA VAL A 18 -7.02 7.30 -25.52
C VAL A 18 -5.87 7.07 -26.49
N ASN A 19 -5.12 5.99 -26.28
CA ASN A 19 -4.21 5.44 -27.28
C ASN A 19 -4.89 4.25 -27.99
N LYS A 20 -4.88 4.23 -29.33
CA LYS A 20 -5.48 3.16 -30.16
C LYS A 20 -4.44 2.23 -30.79
N ASP A 21 -3.15 2.42 -30.50
CA ASP A 21 -2.06 1.62 -31.06
C ASP A 21 -2.17 0.13 -30.65
N GLU A 22 -2.63 -0.13 -29.42
CA GLU A 22 -2.83 -1.48 -28.87
C GLU A 22 -4.12 -1.55 -28.03
N PRO A 23 -4.82 -2.70 -27.98
CA PRO A 23 -6.03 -2.89 -27.18
C PRO A 23 -5.69 -3.12 -25.70
N ARG A 24 -4.94 -2.21 -25.09
CA ARG A 24 -4.49 -2.29 -23.69
C ARG A 24 -4.97 -1.09 -22.89
N ILE A 25 -5.25 -1.33 -21.61
CA ILE A 25 -5.61 -0.29 -20.65
C ILE A 25 -4.50 -0.23 -19.59
N TYR A 26 -4.02 0.97 -19.31
CA TYR A 26 -3.13 1.26 -18.20
C TYR A 26 -3.83 2.24 -17.26
N THR A 27 -3.80 1.94 -15.96
CA THR A 27 -4.38 2.79 -14.92
C THR A 27 -3.40 2.92 -13.77
N GLN A 28 -3.29 4.14 -13.24
CA GLN A 28 -2.47 4.43 -12.08
C GLN A 28 -3.26 5.36 -11.15
N ILE A 29 -3.11 5.14 -9.85
CA ILE A 29 -3.63 6.02 -8.81
C ILE A 29 -2.42 6.57 -8.08
N THR A 30 -2.25 7.89 -8.15
CA THR A 30 -1.17 8.57 -7.43
C THR A 30 -1.73 9.21 -6.16
N VAL A 31 -1.05 8.96 -5.05
CA VAL A 31 -1.36 9.56 -3.75
C VAL A 31 -0.26 10.55 -3.41
N ASN A 32 -0.62 11.76 -3.01
CA ASN A 32 0.34 12.80 -2.60
C ASN A 32 0.78 12.60 -1.13
N ALA A 33 1.38 11.44 -0.85
CA ALA A 33 1.95 11.08 0.44
C ALA A 33 3.04 10.02 0.22
N GLY A 34 4.14 10.08 0.97
CA GLY A 34 5.22 9.09 0.92
C GLY A 34 6.08 9.11 2.18
N SER A 35 7.25 8.47 2.16
CA SER A 35 8.12 8.33 3.34
C SER A 35 8.58 9.67 3.93
N LYS A 36 8.60 10.76 3.14
CA LYS A 36 8.85 12.12 3.65
C LYS A 36 7.76 12.65 4.56
N ASN A 37 6.56 12.07 4.49
CA ASN A 37 5.44 12.39 5.36
C ASN A 37 5.36 11.46 6.58
N ASP A 38 6.28 10.50 6.71
CA ASP A 38 6.33 9.64 7.89
C ASP A 38 6.64 10.48 9.14
N PRO A 39 5.96 10.24 10.27
CA PRO A 39 6.32 10.86 11.53
C PRO A 39 7.78 10.54 11.90
N ILE A 40 8.49 11.47 12.52
CA ILE A 40 9.93 11.36 12.85
C ILE A 40 10.26 10.05 13.59
N GLN A 41 9.35 9.57 14.44
CA GLN A 41 9.54 8.36 15.26
C GLN A 41 8.97 7.08 14.60
N LYS A 42 8.40 7.19 13.39
CA LYS A 42 7.70 6.11 12.66
C LYS A 42 8.12 6.06 11.19
N SER A 43 9.43 6.05 10.95
CA SER A 43 9.96 5.88 9.59
C SER A 43 9.60 4.50 9.02
N GLY A 44 9.25 4.47 7.73
CA GLY A 44 8.84 3.26 7.01
C GLY A 44 7.33 3.00 7.00
N LEU A 45 6.51 3.91 7.55
CA LEU A 45 5.05 3.77 7.58
C LEU A 45 4.45 3.79 6.17
N ALA A 46 4.89 4.70 5.30
CA ALA A 46 4.43 4.74 3.91
C ALA A 46 4.71 3.41 3.16
N HIS A 47 5.89 2.84 3.36
CA HIS A 47 6.28 1.57 2.76
C HIS A 47 5.48 0.40 3.35
N TYR A 48 5.25 0.38 4.67
CA TYR A 48 4.38 -0.60 5.31
C TYR A 48 2.96 -0.55 4.74
N LEU A 49 2.39 0.64 4.57
CA LEU A 49 1.07 0.84 3.97
C LEU A 49 1.03 0.32 2.52
N GLU A 50 2.03 0.63 1.71
CA GLU A 50 2.15 0.14 0.33
C GLU A 50 2.10 -1.40 0.28
N HIS A 51 2.86 -2.07 1.15
CA HIS A 51 2.84 -3.54 1.24
C HIS A 51 1.49 -4.10 1.67
N LEU A 52 0.73 -3.41 2.53
CA LEU A 52 -0.61 -3.84 2.91
C LEU A 52 -1.59 -3.69 1.76
N MET A 53 -1.50 -2.61 0.98
CA MET A 53 -2.36 -2.36 -0.18
C MET A 53 -2.26 -3.47 -1.24
N PHE A 54 -1.09 -4.11 -1.39
CA PHE A 54 -0.91 -5.24 -2.32
C PHE A 54 -1.42 -6.59 -1.83
N LYS A 55 -1.82 -6.71 -0.55
CA LYS A 55 -2.36 -7.96 0.00
C LYS A 55 -3.84 -8.16 -0.29
N GLY A 56 -4.49 -7.18 -0.94
CA GLY A 56 -5.90 -7.27 -1.31
C GLY A 56 -6.86 -6.95 -0.16
N THR A 57 -8.14 -7.03 -0.47
CA THR A 57 -9.28 -6.70 0.39
C THR A 57 -10.32 -7.81 0.29
N SER A 58 -11.40 -7.72 1.07
CA SER A 58 -12.54 -8.64 0.96
C SER A 58 -13.23 -8.63 -0.41
N LYS A 59 -12.92 -7.66 -1.27
CA LYS A 59 -13.55 -7.48 -2.58
C LYS A 59 -12.62 -7.70 -3.75
N ILE A 60 -11.33 -7.39 -3.60
CA ILE A 60 -10.36 -7.32 -4.71
C ILE A 60 -9.00 -7.80 -4.22
N GLY A 61 -8.35 -8.67 -5.00
CA GLY A 61 -6.92 -9.01 -4.85
C GLY A 61 -6.59 -10.15 -3.89
N ALA A 62 -7.43 -10.43 -2.89
CA ALA A 62 -7.25 -11.58 -2.01
C ALA A 62 -7.66 -12.89 -2.72
N LEU A 63 -6.89 -13.96 -2.54
CA LEU A 63 -7.21 -15.29 -3.08
C LEU A 63 -8.15 -16.06 -2.15
N ASP A 64 -7.92 -15.96 -0.85
CA ASP A 64 -8.73 -16.57 0.21
C ASP A 64 -8.87 -15.57 1.37
N TRP A 65 -9.93 -14.76 1.32
CA TRP A 65 -10.13 -13.70 2.31
C TRP A 65 -10.26 -14.23 3.74
N GLU A 66 -10.89 -15.39 3.95
CA GLU A 66 -11.09 -15.95 5.28
C GLU A 66 -9.75 -16.30 5.94
N LYS A 67 -8.80 -16.86 5.17
CA LYS A 67 -7.46 -17.15 5.67
C LYS A 67 -6.56 -15.90 5.72
N GLU A 68 -6.61 -15.07 4.69
CA GLU A 68 -5.73 -13.90 4.56
C GLU A 68 -6.07 -12.81 5.56
N SER A 69 -7.35 -12.55 5.85
CA SER A 69 -7.78 -11.56 6.85
C SER A 69 -7.22 -11.85 8.25
N VAL A 70 -7.15 -13.13 8.64
CA VAL A 70 -6.56 -13.54 9.92
C VAL A 70 -5.07 -13.19 9.98
N LEU A 71 -4.35 -13.31 8.86
CA LEU A 71 -2.93 -12.94 8.77
C LEU A 71 -2.75 -11.42 8.73
N LEU A 72 -3.61 -10.71 8.01
CA LEU A 72 -3.61 -9.24 7.98
C LEU A 72 -3.83 -8.65 9.37
N ASN A 73 -4.81 -9.16 10.12
CA ASN A 73 -5.06 -8.74 11.49
C ASN A 73 -3.86 -9.01 12.41
N LYS A 74 -3.13 -10.12 12.20
CA LYS A 74 -1.89 -10.40 12.95
C LYS A 74 -0.78 -9.40 12.61
N ILE A 75 -0.63 -9.05 11.33
CA ILE A 75 0.35 -8.05 10.87
C ILE A 75 0.03 -6.67 11.44
N GLU A 76 -1.25 -6.29 11.46
CA GLU A 76 -1.72 -5.03 12.05
C GLU A 76 -1.42 -4.99 13.56
N ASN A 77 -1.79 -6.04 14.30
CA ASN A 77 -1.54 -6.11 15.74
C ASN A 77 -0.04 -6.05 16.08
N LEU A 78 0.81 -6.78 15.35
CA LEU A 78 2.26 -6.73 15.55
C LEU A 78 2.84 -5.34 15.26
N TYR A 79 2.29 -4.63 14.29
CA TYR A 79 2.69 -3.26 13.99
C TYR A 79 2.23 -2.27 15.07
N GLU A 80 1.03 -2.47 15.62
CA GLU A 80 0.53 -1.71 16.76
C GLU A 80 1.37 -1.95 18.02
N ASP A 81 1.78 -3.19 18.29
CA ASP A 81 2.66 -3.52 19.40
C ASP A 81 4.04 -2.87 19.24
N TYR A 82 4.62 -2.96 18.02
CA TYR A 82 5.85 -2.25 17.66
C TYR A 82 5.75 -0.74 17.90
N ASN A 83 4.60 -0.13 17.59
CA ASN A 83 4.36 1.31 17.76
C ASN A 83 4.14 1.75 19.20
N LYS A 84 3.75 0.85 20.12
CA LYS A 84 3.44 1.16 21.52
C LYS A 84 4.60 0.97 22.47
N THR A 85 5.57 0.14 22.10
CA THR A 85 6.71 -0.18 22.96
C THR A 85 7.91 0.71 22.65
N ASP A 86 8.66 1.07 23.68
CA ASP A 86 10.00 1.67 23.57
C ASP A 86 11.11 0.65 23.85
N ASN A 87 10.74 -0.59 24.23
CA ASN A 87 11.68 -1.66 24.51
C ASN A 87 12.27 -2.21 23.20
N LEU A 88 13.60 -2.17 23.08
CA LEU A 88 14.32 -2.63 21.90
C LEU A 88 14.11 -4.12 21.61
N GLU A 89 14.03 -4.98 22.63
CA GLU A 89 13.81 -6.42 22.46
C GLU A 89 12.41 -6.72 21.90
N GLU A 90 11.39 -6.02 22.38
CA GLU A 90 10.01 -6.15 21.89
C GLU A 90 9.89 -5.61 20.45
N LYS A 91 10.58 -4.52 20.12
CA LYS A 91 10.68 -4.01 18.74
C LYS A 91 11.37 -5.01 17.82
N LEU A 92 12.47 -5.61 18.24
CA LEU A 92 13.20 -6.61 17.45
C LEU A 92 12.36 -7.87 17.23
N LEU A 93 11.66 -8.35 18.26
CA LEU A 93 10.76 -9.50 18.16
C LEU A 93 9.63 -9.23 17.16
N SER A 94 8.96 -8.08 17.30
CA SER A 94 7.87 -7.68 16.40
C SER A 94 8.34 -7.54 14.96
N THR A 95 9.52 -6.95 14.76
CA THR A 95 10.14 -6.81 13.44
C THR A 95 10.44 -8.17 12.81
N ASN A 96 11.05 -9.10 13.55
CA ASN A 96 11.36 -10.44 13.05
C ASN A 96 10.12 -11.24 12.67
N LEU A 97 9.00 -11.02 13.36
CA LEU A 97 7.72 -11.66 13.02
C LEU A 97 7.05 -11.04 11.79
N LEU A 98 7.32 -9.78 11.47
CA LEU A 98 6.80 -9.10 10.29
C LEU A 98 7.57 -9.47 9.00
N MET A 99 8.89 -9.72 9.09
CA MET A 99 9.77 -9.98 7.93
C MET A 99 9.29 -11.12 6.99
N PRO A 100 8.79 -12.28 7.47
CA PRO A 100 8.30 -13.36 6.60
C PRO A 100 7.09 -12.98 5.73
N TYR A 101 6.35 -11.92 6.08
CA TYR A 101 5.14 -11.50 5.37
C TYR A 101 5.41 -10.48 4.26
N HIS A 102 6.66 -10.06 4.08
CA HIS A 102 7.06 -9.01 3.14
C HIS A 102 7.09 -9.47 1.66
N LEU A 103 7.26 -10.77 1.40
CA LEU A 103 7.72 -11.27 0.08
C LEU A 103 6.66 -11.82 -0.88
N ARG A 104 5.35 -11.84 -0.53
CA ARG A 104 4.41 -12.70 -1.28
C ARG A 104 3.61 -12.09 -2.43
N ASN A 105 3.34 -10.78 -2.48
CA ASN A 105 2.46 -10.22 -3.52
C ASN A 105 2.98 -8.87 -4.03
N GLN A 106 3.64 -8.85 -5.19
CA GLN A 106 3.92 -7.63 -5.97
C GLN A 106 3.24 -7.64 -7.35
N ASN A 107 2.28 -8.55 -7.59
CA ASN A 107 1.72 -8.77 -8.94
C ASN A 107 0.39 -8.06 -9.22
N TYR A 108 -0.13 -7.24 -8.31
CA TYR A 108 -1.39 -6.52 -8.53
C TYR A 108 -1.26 -5.06 -8.11
N MET A 109 -1.35 -4.17 -9.10
CA MET A 109 -1.21 -2.71 -9.04
C MET A 109 0.25 -2.25 -8.83
N GLN A 110 0.77 -1.46 -9.74
CA GLN A 110 1.98 -0.67 -9.48
C GLN A 110 1.51 0.68 -8.92
N LEU A 111 1.46 0.78 -7.59
CA LEU A 111 1.23 2.06 -6.93
C LEU A 111 2.59 2.75 -6.78
N GLU A 112 2.99 3.55 -7.76
CA GLU A 112 4.14 4.42 -7.56
C GLU A 112 3.74 5.58 -6.65
N ILE A 113 4.10 5.45 -5.38
CA ILE A 113 4.19 6.59 -4.49
C ILE A 113 5.43 7.38 -4.91
N LEU A 114 5.22 8.53 -5.57
CA LEU A 114 6.30 9.45 -5.89
C LEU A 114 6.85 10.02 -4.59
N ILE A 115 8.05 9.56 -4.21
CA ILE A 115 8.84 10.13 -3.11
C ILE A 115 9.58 11.33 -3.70
N ASP A 116 8.93 12.48 -3.77
CA ASP A 116 9.60 13.75 -4.09
C ASP A 116 10.43 14.23 -2.93
#